data_AF-A0A3B9YRK7-F1
#
_entry.id   AF-A0A3B9YRK7-F1
#
_cell.length_a   1.000
_cell.length_b   1.000
_cell.length_c   1.000
_cell.angle_alpha   90.00
_cell.angle_beta   90.00
_cell.angle_gamma   90.00
#
_symmetry.space_group_name_H-M   'P 1'
#
loop_
_entity.id
_entity.type
_entity.pdbx_description
1 polymer ?
#
loop_
_entity_poly.entity_id
_entity_poly.type
_entity_poly.pdbx_seq_one_letter_code
_entity_poly.pdbx_strand_id
1 'polypeptide(L)'
;MSRRAPHQASAKGPSQRQLRVAEEIRHLLAALFMRAEFRDPALVGVSVTVTQVTISPDLKHATAYCVPLGGAHEDEVIAGLNRVRGFLR
;
A
#
# COMPACT_ATOMS: atom_id res chain seq x y z
N MET A 1 8.61 37.13 -15.51
CA MET A 1 7.78 36.04 -14.95
C MET A 1 8.57 34.74 -15.07
N SER A 2 9.24 34.32 -14.00
CA SER A 2 10.11 33.14 -14.02
C SER A 2 9.28 31.88 -13.74
N ARG A 3 9.10 31.03 -14.77
CA ARG A 3 8.44 29.72 -14.62
C ARG A 3 9.38 28.80 -13.83
N ARG A 4 9.00 28.44 -12.60
CA ARG A 4 9.68 27.39 -11.81
C ARG A 4 9.64 26.09 -12.62
N ALA A 5 10.82 25.57 -12.96
CA ALA A 5 10.94 24.23 -13.52
C ALA A 5 10.47 23.19 -12.48
N PRO A 6 9.76 22.12 -12.89
CA PRO A 6 9.48 21.01 -11.99
C PRO A 6 10.80 20.41 -11.54
N HIS A 7 10.94 20.24 -10.22
CA HIS A 7 12.07 19.53 -9.62
C HIS A 7 12.08 18.11 -10.17
N GLN A 8 12.90 17.84 -11.19
CA GLN A 8 13.23 16.47 -11.58
C GLN A 8 13.88 15.83 -10.37
N ALA A 9 13.12 15.00 -9.65
CA ALA A 9 13.70 14.03 -8.74
C ALA A 9 14.69 13.23 -9.58
N SER A 10 15.98 13.48 -9.35
CA SER A 10 17.10 12.78 -9.99
C SER A 10 16.81 11.28 -10.03
N ALA A 11 17.02 10.65 -11.18
CA ALA A 11 16.81 9.23 -11.49
C ALA A 11 17.69 8.26 -10.66
N LYS A 12 17.77 8.46 -9.35
CA LYS A 12 18.27 7.50 -8.38
C LYS A 12 17.09 6.70 -7.87
N GLY A 13 17.22 5.38 -7.87
CA GLY A 13 16.24 4.47 -7.27
C GLY A 13 16.00 4.77 -5.79
N PRO A 14 15.03 4.09 -5.16
CA PRO A 14 14.66 4.32 -3.77
C PRO A 14 15.87 4.17 -2.84
N SER A 15 15.97 5.07 -1.86
CA SER A 15 17.02 4.99 -0.84
C SER A 15 16.89 3.72 0.00
N GLN A 16 17.99 3.28 0.61
CA GLN A 16 17.98 2.17 1.58
C GLN A 16 16.94 2.37 2.69
N ARG A 17 16.78 3.62 3.15
CA ARG A 17 15.75 3.96 4.14
C ARG A 17 14.34 3.73 3.60
N GLN A 18 14.05 4.14 2.37
CA GLN A 18 12.75 3.88 1.73
C GLN A 18 12.49 2.38 1.58
N LEU A 19 13.47 1.60 1.11
CA LEU A 19 13.34 0.15 0.96
C LEU A 19 13.06 -0.53 2.30
N ARG A 20 13.80 -0.17 3.35
CA ARG A 20 13.60 -0.71 4.69
C ARG A 20 12.21 -0.39 5.24
N VAL A 21 11.77 0.87 5.10
CA VAL A 21 10.45 1.28 5.61
C VAL A 21 9.33 0.61 4.81
N ALA A 22 9.45 0.54 3.49
CA ALA A 22 8.48 -0.14 2.64
C ALA A 22 8.34 -1.62 3.01
N GLU A 23 9.46 -2.30 3.25
CA GLU A 23 9.45 -3.72 3.63
C GLU A 23 8.85 -3.95 5.02
N GLU A 24 9.14 -3.07 5.98
CA GLU A 24 8.52 -3.13 7.31
C GLU A 24 7.00 -2.97 7.23
N ILE A 25 6.53 -1.96 6.47
CA ILE A 25 5.10 -1.75 6.23
C ILE A 25 4.48 -2.96 5.54
N ARG A 26 5.15 -3.54 4.55
CA ARG A 26 4.68 -4.74 3.83
C ARG A 26 4.47 -5.91 4.80
N HIS A 27 5.44 -6.17 5.69
CA HIS A 27 5.32 -7.21 6.71
C HIS A 27 4.18 -6.96 7.69
N LEU A 28 4.04 -5.72 8.18
CA LEU A 28 2.98 -5.35 9.11
C LEU A 28 1.59 -5.50 8.47
N LEU A 29 1.41 -5.02 7.25
CA LEU A 29 0.14 -5.15 6.53
C LEU A 29 -0.19 -6.62 6.24
N ALA A 30 0.79 -7.43 5.81
CA ALA A 30 0.57 -8.86 5.59
C ALA A 30 0.15 -9.58 6.89
N ALA A 31 0.85 -9.32 8.00
CA ALA A 31 0.52 -9.90 9.30
C ALA A 31 -0.85 -9.44 9.81
N LEU A 32 -1.21 -8.17 9.58
CA LEU A 32 -2.51 -7.61 9.92
C LEU A 32 -3.60 -8.30 9.12
N PHE A 33 -3.48 -8.41 7.80
CA PHE A 33 -4.49 -9.01 6.93
C PHE A 33 -4.73 -10.49 7.21
N MET A 34 -3.71 -11.21 7.69
CA MET A 34 -3.89 -12.60 8.13
C MET A 34 -4.75 -12.76 9.39
N ARG A 35 -4.88 -11.71 10.21
CA ARG A 35 -5.55 -11.76 11.53
C ARG A 35 -6.77 -10.86 11.63
N ALA A 36 -6.87 -9.87 10.76
CA ALA A 36 -7.90 -8.84 10.84
C ALA A 36 -9.26 -9.40 10.44
N GLU A 37 -10.25 -9.13 11.28
CA GLU A 37 -11.65 -9.32 10.94
C GLU A 37 -12.19 -8.00 10.39
N PHE A 38 -12.24 -7.91 9.06
CA PHE A 38 -12.84 -6.76 8.39
C PHE A 38 -14.36 -6.79 8.51
N ARG A 39 -14.98 -5.65 8.79
CA ARG A 39 -16.44 -5.48 8.77
C ARG A 39 -16.98 -5.14 7.38
N ASP A 40 -16.11 -4.70 6.47
CA ASP A 40 -16.51 -4.35 5.11
C ASP A 40 -16.91 -5.62 4.35
N PRO A 41 -18.14 -5.72 3.82
CA PRO A 41 -18.61 -6.94 3.15
C PRO A 41 -17.70 -7.41 2.00
N ALA A 42 -17.00 -6.50 1.32
CA ALA A 42 -16.08 -6.85 0.24
C ALA A 42 -14.77 -7.49 0.73
N LEU A 43 -14.51 -7.46 2.05
CA LEU A 43 -13.29 -7.99 2.67
C LEU A 43 -13.56 -9.15 3.64
N VAL A 44 -14.82 -9.39 4.03
CA VAL A 44 -15.18 -10.48 4.95
C VAL A 44 -14.80 -11.82 4.31
N GLY A 45 -13.95 -12.58 5.01
CA GLY A 45 -13.51 -13.90 4.55
C GLY A 45 -12.55 -13.88 3.35
N VAL A 46 -12.15 -12.70 2.87
CA VAL A 46 -11.19 -12.56 1.77
C VAL A 46 -9.77 -12.60 2.31
N SER A 47 -8.97 -13.55 1.83
CA SER A 47 -7.53 -13.56 2.10
C SER A 47 -6.84 -12.59 1.14
N VAL A 48 -6.16 -11.58 1.68
CA VAL A 48 -5.48 -10.53 0.91
C VAL A 48 -3.96 -10.68 1.06
N THR A 49 -3.26 -10.68 -0.07
CA THR A 49 -1.80 -10.68 -0.14
C THR A 49 -1.28 -9.30 -0.47
N VAL A 50 -0.25 -8.85 0.24
CA VAL A 50 0.48 -7.61 -0.08
C VAL A 50 1.73 -7.97 -0.87
N THR A 51 1.74 -7.65 -2.17
CA THR A 51 2.83 -8.02 -3.08
C THR A 51 4.00 -7.05 -2.97
N GLN A 52 3.71 -5.77 -2.81
CA GLN A 52 4.72 -4.71 -2.72
C GLN A 52 4.20 -3.53 -1.94
N VAL A 53 5.10 -2.79 -1.31
CA VAL A 53 4.86 -1.43 -0.84
C VAL A 53 5.90 -0.51 -1.47
N THR A 54 5.48 0.67 -1.91
CA THR A 54 6.39 1.77 -2.28
C THR A 54 6.17 2.93 -1.33
N ILE A 55 7.22 3.74 -1.13
CA ILE A 55 7.15 4.87 -0.22
C ILE A 55 7.78 6.12 -0.85
N SER A 56 7.12 7.26 -0.69
CA SER A 56 7.58 8.55 -1.20
C SER A 56 8.95 8.94 -0.61
N PRO A 57 9.76 9.77 -1.30
CA PRO A 57 11.07 10.19 -0.80
C PRO A 57 11.03 10.91 0.55
N ASP A 58 9.93 11.59 0.86
CA ASP A 58 9.69 12.26 2.15
C ASP A 58 9.08 11.34 3.22
N LEU A 59 8.85 10.07 2.89
CA LEU A 59 8.29 9.01 3.73
C LEU A 59 6.87 9.28 4.26
N LYS A 60 6.16 10.25 3.70
CA LYS A 60 4.81 10.63 4.15
C LYS A 60 3.69 9.81 3.50
N HIS A 61 3.96 9.22 2.33
CA HIS A 61 2.98 8.48 1.56
C HIS A 61 3.52 7.09 1.23
N ALA A 62 2.76 6.06 1.63
CA ALA A 62 3.00 4.69 1.26
C ALA A 62 1.89 4.21 0.32
N THR A 63 2.26 3.51 -0.74
CA THR A 63 1.33 2.84 -1.66
C THR A 63 1.53 1.34 -1.51
N ALA A 64 0.50 0.64 -1.04
CA ALA A 64 0.49 -0.82 -0.95
C ALA A 64 -0.18 -1.41 -2.19
N TYR A 65 0.45 -2.42 -2.77
CA TYR A 65 -0.07 -3.23 -3.86
C TYR A 65 -0.58 -4.53 -3.26
N CYS A 66 -1.88 -4.79 -3.45
CA CYS A 66 -2.58 -5.89 -2.83
C CYS A 66 -3.31 -6.71 -3.88
N VAL A 67 -3.46 -8.01 -3.65
CA VAL A 67 -4.26 -8.91 -4.48
C VAL A 67 -5.03 -9.88 -3.57
N PRO A 68 -6.30 -10.19 -3.86
CA PRO A 68 -7.00 -11.28 -3.20
C PRO A 68 -6.40 -12.62 -3.62
N LEU A 69 -6.38 -13.57 -2.70
CA LEU A 69 -5.93 -14.93 -2.99
C LEU A 69 -6.83 -15.55 -4.07
N GLY A 70 -6.23 -15.98 -5.17
CA GLY A 70 -6.95 -16.52 -6.33
C GLY A 70 -7.40 -15.47 -7.37
N GLY A 71 -7.15 -14.17 -7.14
CA GLY A 71 -7.36 -13.12 -8.15
C GLY A 71 -8.82 -12.83 -8.51
N ALA A 72 -9.78 -13.33 -7.73
CA ALA A 72 -11.20 -13.04 -7.94
C ALA A 72 -11.60 -11.74 -7.25
N HIS A 73 -12.52 -10.99 -7.85
CA HIS A 73 -13.11 -9.76 -7.28
C HIS A 73 -12.07 -8.67 -6.92
N GLU A 74 -10.98 -8.55 -7.68
CA GLU A 74 -9.89 -7.61 -7.38
C GLU A 74 -10.38 -6.18 -7.16
N ASP A 75 -11.19 -5.65 -8.08
CA ASP A 75 -11.69 -4.27 -8.01
C ASP A 75 -12.54 -4.02 -6.76
N GLU A 76 -13.39 -4.98 -6.38
CA GLU A 76 -14.25 -4.89 -5.19
C GLU A 76 -13.43 -4.91 -3.90
N VAL A 77 -12.43 -5.80 -3.83
CA VAL A 77 -11.51 -5.93 -2.70
C VAL A 77 -10.65 -4.68 -2.55
N ILE A 78 -10.08 -4.16 -3.64
CA ILE A 78 -9.30 -2.92 -3.61
C ILE A 78 -10.18 -1.73 -3.20
N ALA A 79 -11.43 -1.66 -3.67
CA ALA A 79 -12.38 -0.64 -3.22
C ALA A 79 -12.69 -0.78 -1.72
N GLY A 80 -12.86 -2.01 -1.21
CA GLY A 80 -13.03 -2.30 0.20
C GLY A 80 -11.85 -1.84 1.05
N LEU A 81 -10.63 -2.20 0.65
CA LEU A 81 -9.39 -1.77 1.33
C LEU A 81 -9.28 -0.24 1.39
N ASN A 82 -9.66 0.45 0.31
CA ASN A 82 -9.68 1.90 0.28
C ASN A 82 -10.72 2.52 1.24
N ARG A 83 -11.88 1.88 1.44
CA ARG A 83 -12.88 2.33 2.42
C ARG A 83 -12.37 2.19 3.85
N VAL A 84 -11.66 1.10 4.15
CA VAL A 84 -11.11 0.85 5.50
C VAL A 84 -9.75 1.50 5.75
N ARG A 85 -9.18 2.27 4.81
CA ARG A 85 -7.85 2.89 4.93
C ARG A 85 -7.61 3.69 6.22
N GLY A 86 -8.67 4.23 6.83
CA GLY A 86 -8.59 4.96 8.10
C GLY A 86 -8.24 4.06 9.29
N PHE A 87 -8.64 2.78 9.24
CA PHE A 87 -8.24 1.76 10.20
C PHE A 87 -6.79 1.28 9.98
N LEU A 88 -6.28 1.39 8.75
CA LEU A 88 -4.95 0.91 8.34
C LEU A 88 -3.83 1.96 8.50
N ARG A 89 -4.14 3.15 9.00
CA ARG A 89 -3.20 4.28 9.08
C ARG A 89 -2.38 4.28 10.37
#